data_AF-A0A329C014-F1
#
_entry.id   AF-A0A329C014-F1
#
_cell.length_a   1.000
_cell.length_b   1.000
_cell.length_c   1.000
_cell.angle_alpha   90.00
_cell.angle_beta   90.00
_cell.angle_gamma   90.00
#
_symmetry.space_group_name_H-M   'P 1'
#
loop_
_entity.id
_entity.type
_entity.pdbx_description
1 polymer ?
#
loop_
_entity_poly.entity_id
_entity_poly.type
_entity_poly.pdbx_seq_one_letter_code
_entity_poly.pdbx_strand_id
1 'polypeptide(L)'
;MPMIYVIPESYVGPVVALFDQPDGIEPAHTKDGLEVRVPENGIVKIRSNPTLGYSSTFPKSTVVFELEKRHGSREILSEAINPWQDYDQNDNPHWKVGIRDVHGNLRVIPVADKEEAFVFDDFPEADKKRPMIFWHESCQDRVFRPDWKAFTSGQKTAEELHVPPCGEFVVGTVDQVRQWPEWMFLRGKGKQEKLGVSNPVYTSIQQLVDEANARVVRKKTENIN
;
A
#
# COMPACT_ATOMS: atom_id res chain seq x y z
N MET A 1 -15.93 11.23 7.46
CA MET A 1 -14.58 11.81 7.55
C MET A 1 -13.61 10.81 6.94
N PRO A 2 -12.54 11.26 6.26
CA PRO A 2 -11.55 10.36 5.68
C PRO A 2 -10.68 9.74 6.78
N MET A 3 -10.00 8.64 6.46
CA MET A 3 -8.83 8.17 7.19
C MET A 3 -7.58 8.89 6.67
N ILE A 4 -6.74 9.39 7.57
CA ILE A 4 -5.49 10.07 7.26
C ILE A 4 -4.33 9.26 7.84
N TYR A 5 -3.47 8.73 6.97
CA TYR A 5 -2.23 8.07 7.37
C TYR A 5 -1.10 9.10 7.39
N VAL A 6 -0.59 9.41 8.58
CA VAL A 6 0.57 10.28 8.78
C VAL A 6 1.84 9.44 8.72
N ILE A 7 2.59 9.57 7.63
CA ILE A 7 3.76 8.78 7.27
C ILE A 7 5.01 9.61 7.59
N PRO A 8 5.88 9.18 8.53
CA PRO A 8 7.14 9.88 8.77
C PRO A 8 8.02 9.90 7.51
N GLU A 9 8.71 11.00 7.24
CA GLU A 9 9.64 11.12 6.09
C GLU A 9 10.76 10.06 6.10
N SER A 10 11.10 9.51 7.27
CA SER A 10 12.06 8.41 7.39
C SER A 10 11.48 7.03 7.06
N TYR A 11 10.17 6.94 6.83
CA TYR A 11 9.50 5.68 6.59
C TYR A 11 9.47 5.37 5.10
N VAL A 12 10.01 4.20 4.77
CA VAL A 12 9.95 3.61 3.44
C VAL A 12 9.70 2.11 3.58
N GLY A 13 8.80 1.60 2.75
CA GLY A 13 8.36 0.20 2.74
C GLY A 13 6.84 0.03 2.81
N PRO A 14 6.38 -1.21 3.01
CA PRO A 14 4.97 -1.57 2.98
C PRO A 14 4.29 -1.36 4.34
N VAL A 15 3.11 -0.76 4.31
CA VAL A 15 2.23 -0.50 5.44
C VAL A 15 1.03 -1.44 5.38
N VAL A 16 0.67 -2.01 6.52
CA VAL A 16 -0.58 -2.78 6.70
C VAL A 16 -1.37 -2.13 7.82
N ALA A 17 -2.57 -1.68 7.51
CA ALA A 17 -3.54 -1.19 8.48
C ALA A 17 -4.56 -2.29 8.78
N LEU A 18 -4.60 -2.75 10.03
CA LEU A 18 -5.51 -3.75 10.55
C LEU A 18 -6.58 -3.06 11.39
N PHE A 19 -7.85 -3.24 11.05
CA PHE A 19 -8.99 -2.69 11.77
C PHE A 19 -9.58 -3.71 12.74
N ASP A 20 -10.43 -3.25 13.66
CA ASP A 20 -11.08 -4.09 14.70
C ASP A 20 -10.07 -4.87 15.57
N GLN A 21 -8.93 -4.24 15.88
CA GLN A 21 -7.86 -4.84 16.68
C GLN A 21 -8.03 -4.51 18.18
N PRO A 22 -8.22 -5.50 19.08
CA PRO A 22 -8.43 -5.24 20.50
C PRO A 22 -7.32 -4.42 21.17
N ASP A 23 -6.08 -4.63 20.72
CA ASP A 23 -4.87 -3.92 21.17
C ASP A 23 -4.48 -2.75 20.24
N GLY A 24 -5.38 -2.34 19.35
CA GLY A 24 -5.20 -1.22 18.44
C GLY A 24 -5.31 0.15 19.12
N ILE A 25 -4.82 1.16 18.41
CA ILE A 25 -4.97 2.56 18.78
C ILE A 25 -6.33 3.11 18.33
N GLU A 26 -6.81 4.12 19.04
CA GLU A 26 -7.90 4.95 18.54
C GLU A 26 -7.33 6.02 17.60
N PRO A 27 -7.88 6.20 16.39
CA PRO A 27 -7.49 7.31 15.52
C PRO A 27 -7.72 8.66 16.20
N ALA A 28 -6.80 9.60 16.02
CA ALA A 28 -6.97 10.96 16.50
C ALA A 28 -8.02 11.68 15.64
N HIS A 29 -9.04 12.25 16.29
CA HIS A 29 -10.02 13.07 15.59
C HIS A 29 -9.46 14.46 15.30
N THR A 30 -9.33 14.81 14.03
CA THR A 30 -8.94 16.16 13.60
C THR A 30 -10.04 16.80 12.78
N LYS A 31 -9.86 18.08 12.44
CA LYS A 31 -10.82 18.80 11.58
C LYS A 31 -10.91 18.20 10.18
N ASP A 32 -9.84 17.54 9.73
CA ASP A 32 -9.68 17.06 8.36
C ASP A 32 -10.01 15.56 8.22
N GLY A 33 -9.89 14.78 9.31
CA GLY A 33 -10.14 13.34 9.28
C GLY A 33 -9.87 12.60 10.59
N LEU A 34 -9.83 11.28 10.48
CA LEU A 34 -9.33 10.36 11.51
C LEU A 34 -7.86 10.09 11.23
N GLU A 35 -6.97 10.55 12.09
CA GLU A 35 -5.52 10.45 11.89
C GLU A 35 -4.91 9.25 12.62
N VAL A 36 -4.09 8.50 11.90
CA VAL A 36 -3.21 7.47 12.46
C VAL A 36 -1.79 7.65 11.95
N ARG A 37 -0.82 7.58 12.86
CA ARG A 37 0.60 7.67 12.48
C ARG A 37 1.10 6.28 12.10
N VAL A 38 1.82 6.19 10.98
CA VAL A 38 2.48 4.95 10.56
C VAL A 38 3.69 4.69 11.46
N PRO A 39 3.74 3.54 12.16
CA PRO A 39 4.88 3.17 13.00
C PRO A 39 6.08 2.73 12.15
N GLU A 40 7.26 2.66 12.77
CA GLU A 40 8.52 2.32 12.09
C GLU A 40 8.47 0.98 11.33
N ASN A 41 7.70 0.01 11.85
CA ASN A 41 7.52 -1.31 11.24
C ASN A 41 6.40 -1.38 10.19
N GLY A 42 5.63 -0.30 10.02
CA GLY A 42 4.55 -0.23 9.03
C GLY A 42 3.26 -0.97 9.42
N ILE A 43 3.14 -1.54 10.62
CA ILE A 43 1.92 -2.24 11.03
C ILE A 43 1.05 -1.34 11.91
N VAL A 44 -0.01 -0.78 11.33
CA VAL A 44 -0.98 0.08 12.02
C VAL A 44 -2.13 -0.78 12.52
N LYS A 45 -2.28 -0.94 13.84
CA LYS A 45 -3.44 -1.61 14.45
C LYS A 45 -4.44 -0.58 14.94
N ILE A 46 -5.66 -0.63 14.44
CA ILE A 46 -6.73 0.33 14.72
C ILE A 46 -7.85 -0.39 15.46
N ARG A 47 -8.32 0.18 16.59
CA ARG A 47 -9.29 -0.50 17.45
C ARG A 47 -10.66 -0.67 16.82
N SER A 48 -11.09 0.30 16.02
CA SER A 48 -12.39 0.32 15.36
C SER A 48 -12.25 0.18 13.84
N ASN A 49 -13.32 -0.22 13.16
CA ASN A 49 -13.48 -0.09 11.71
C ASN A 49 -14.49 1.03 11.36
N PRO A 50 -14.04 2.30 11.30
CA PRO A 50 -14.94 3.43 11.08
C PRO A 50 -15.48 3.44 9.64
N THR A 51 -16.76 3.76 9.46
CA THR A 51 -17.30 4.08 8.14
C THR A 51 -16.65 5.37 7.63
N LEU A 52 -15.83 5.25 6.59
CA LEU A 52 -15.13 6.38 6.00
C LEU A 52 -16.06 7.19 5.10
N GLY A 53 -15.87 8.50 5.09
CA GLY A 53 -16.55 9.41 4.17
C GLY A 53 -15.57 10.37 3.54
N TYR A 54 -15.97 11.02 2.45
CA TYR A 54 -15.09 11.95 1.75
C TYR A 54 -14.69 13.14 2.60
N SER A 55 -13.45 13.60 2.41
CA SER A 55 -12.96 14.86 3.00
C SER A 55 -13.61 16.07 2.32
N SER A 56 -13.87 17.13 3.10
CA SER A 56 -14.17 18.45 2.54
C SER A 56 -12.93 19.15 2.00
N THR A 57 -11.77 18.90 2.61
CA THR A 57 -10.47 19.46 2.20
C THR A 57 -9.90 18.71 1.00
N PHE A 58 -10.17 17.39 0.90
CA PHE A 58 -9.72 16.49 -0.17
C PHE A 58 -10.93 15.80 -0.84
N PRO A 59 -11.73 16.55 -1.61
CA PRO A 59 -12.95 16.01 -2.22
C PRO A 59 -12.64 14.75 -3.03
N LYS A 60 -13.48 13.72 -2.88
CA LYS A 60 -13.37 12.38 -3.50
C LYS A 60 -12.37 11.41 -2.87
N SER A 61 -11.67 11.79 -1.80
CA SER A 61 -10.78 10.88 -1.06
C SER A 61 -11.38 10.48 0.29
N THR A 62 -11.61 9.18 0.49
CA THR A 62 -11.95 8.57 1.80
C THR A 62 -10.70 8.16 2.59
N VAL A 63 -9.55 8.09 1.91
CA VAL A 63 -8.23 7.81 2.49
C VAL A 63 -7.28 8.88 1.97
N VAL A 64 -6.44 9.40 2.85
CA VAL A 64 -5.45 10.44 2.56
C VAL A 64 -4.11 10.02 3.16
N PHE A 65 -3.03 10.27 2.43
CA PHE A 65 -1.67 9.92 2.83
C PHE A 65 -0.86 11.20 2.99
N GLU A 66 -0.43 11.50 4.21
CA GLU A 66 0.35 12.69 4.52
C GLU A 66 1.77 12.30 4.90
N LEU A 67 2.77 12.74 4.14
CA LEU A 67 4.16 12.61 4.52
C LEU A 67 4.54 13.75 5.47
N GLU A 68 4.90 13.39 6.69
CA GLU A 68 5.38 14.32 7.71
C GLU A 68 6.90 14.49 7.60
N LYS A 69 7.32 15.70 7.20
CA LYS A 69 8.73 16.11 7.11
C LYS A 69 9.35 16.24 8.49
N ARG A 70 10.68 16.12 8.59
CA ARG A 70 11.41 16.28 9.87
C ARG A 70 11.13 17.59 10.62
N HIS A 71 10.82 18.66 9.89
CA HIS A 71 10.49 19.97 10.46
C HIS A 71 9.00 20.15 10.80
N GLY A 72 8.20 19.08 10.74
CA GLY A 72 6.80 19.03 11.14
C GLY A 72 5.78 19.46 10.09
N SER A 73 6.22 19.93 8.90
CA SER A 73 5.26 20.14 7.81
C SER A 73 4.78 18.82 7.23
N ARG A 74 3.59 18.84 6.65
CA ARG A 74 3.00 17.68 5.98
C ARG A 74 2.75 17.99 4.51
N GLU A 75 3.11 17.04 3.65
CA GLU A 75 2.75 17.06 2.24
C GLU A 75 1.83 15.88 1.94
N ILE A 76 0.85 16.07 1.07
CA ILE A 76 -0.06 14.99 0.73
C ILE A 76 0.51 14.24 -0.47
N LEU A 77 0.59 12.92 -0.33
CA LEU A 77 1.17 12.06 -1.33
C LEU A 77 0.15 11.71 -2.42
N SER A 78 0.66 11.58 -3.64
CA SER A 78 -0.08 11.00 -4.76
C SER A 78 0.06 9.48 -4.77
N GLU A 79 -0.89 8.80 -5.39
CA GLU A 79 -0.88 7.35 -5.55
C GLU A 79 -0.42 6.99 -6.97
N ALA A 80 0.57 6.11 -7.07
CA ALA A 80 0.89 5.39 -8.29
C ALA A 80 -0.09 4.22 -8.45
N ILE A 81 -0.91 4.30 -9.49
CA ILE A 81 -1.96 3.32 -9.76
C ILE A 81 -1.35 2.07 -10.41
N ASN A 82 -1.86 0.91 -9.99
CA ASN A 82 -1.49 -0.38 -10.57
C ASN A 82 -1.68 -0.35 -12.09
N PRO A 83 -0.79 -0.97 -12.87
CA PRO A 83 -0.96 -1.02 -14.31
C PRO A 83 -2.27 -1.69 -14.71
N TRP A 84 -2.90 -1.16 -15.75
CA TRP A 84 -4.09 -1.72 -16.36
C TRP A 84 -3.94 -1.76 -17.88
N GLN A 85 -4.78 -2.57 -18.52
CA GLN A 85 -4.85 -2.66 -19.98
C GLN A 85 -6.12 -1.98 -20.47
N ASP A 86 -5.99 -1.14 -21.50
CA ASP A 86 -7.10 -0.71 -22.34
C ASP A 86 -6.97 -1.37 -23.70
N TYR A 87 -8.09 -1.60 -24.38
CA TYR A 87 -8.12 -2.18 -25.71
C TYR A 87 -8.44 -1.10 -26.75
N ASP A 88 -7.73 -1.11 -27.88
CA ASP A 88 -8.08 -0.24 -29.00
C ASP A 88 -9.27 -0.78 -29.80
N GLN A 89 -9.65 -0.09 -30.88
CA GLN A 89 -10.79 -0.47 -31.73
C GLN A 89 -10.60 -1.82 -32.45
N ASN A 90 -9.39 -2.39 -32.43
CA ASN A 90 -9.03 -3.66 -33.06
C ASN A 90 -8.71 -4.74 -32.01
N ASP A 91 -9.09 -4.54 -30.75
CA ASP A 91 -8.81 -5.45 -29.61
C ASP A 91 -7.31 -5.65 -29.31
N ASN A 92 -6.43 -4.71 -29.68
CA ASN A 92 -5.04 -4.77 -29.24
C ASN A 92 -4.90 -4.19 -27.82
N PRO A 93 -4.20 -4.88 -26.90
CA PRO A 93 -4.00 -4.40 -25.53
C PRO A 93 -2.91 -3.31 -25.47
N HIS A 94 -3.22 -2.23 -24.77
CA HIS A 94 -2.31 -1.12 -24.48
C HIS A 94 -2.15 -0.97 -22.98
N TRP A 95 -0.94 -1.24 -22.47
CA TRP A 95 -0.65 -1.08 -21.04
C TRP A 95 -0.57 0.39 -20.66
N LYS A 96 -1.14 0.72 -19.50
CA LYS A 96 -1.15 2.07 -18.94
C LYS A 96 -0.79 2.02 -17.47
N VAL A 97 -0.18 3.10 -17.02
CA VAL A 97 -0.02 3.42 -15.61
C VAL A 97 -0.58 4.80 -15.34
N GLY A 98 -0.69 5.16 -14.08
CA GLY A 98 -1.20 6.49 -13.77
C GLY A 98 -0.81 6.94 -12.39
N ILE A 99 -0.97 8.24 -12.20
CA ILE A 99 -0.80 8.89 -10.92
C ILE A 99 -2.13 9.52 -10.56
N ARG A 100 -2.70 9.09 -9.45
CA ARG A 100 -3.90 9.69 -8.87
C ARG A 100 -3.50 10.72 -7.83
N ASP A 101 -4.03 11.93 -7.98
CA ASP A 101 -3.87 12.97 -6.98
C ASP A 101 -4.90 12.85 -5.85
N VAL A 102 -4.79 13.74 -4.87
CA VAL A 102 -5.59 13.77 -3.64
C VAL A 102 -7.06 14.14 -3.89
N HIS A 103 -7.38 14.63 -5.08
CA HIS A 103 -8.73 14.97 -5.54
C HIS A 103 -9.31 13.85 -6.42
N GLY A 104 -8.61 12.72 -6.54
CA GLY A 104 -8.99 11.61 -7.38
C GLY A 104 -8.79 11.85 -8.88
N ASN A 105 -8.08 12.91 -9.29
CA ASN A 105 -7.77 13.12 -10.70
C ASN A 105 -6.66 12.15 -11.11
N LEU A 106 -6.92 11.38 -12.16
CA LEU A 106 -5.97 10.42 -12.72
C LEU A 106 -5.19 11.05 -13.87
N ARG A 107 -3.88 11.20 -13.71
CA ARG A 107 -2.96 11.46 -14.82
C ARG A 107 -2.49 10.12 -15.39
N VAL A 108 -3.00 9.77 -16.57
CA VAL A 108 -2.59 8.57 -17.31
C VAL A 108 -1.21 8.80 -17.93
N ILE A 109 -0.34 7.82 -17.80
CA ILE A 109 0.99 7.78 -18.39
C ILE A 109 1.00 6.58 -19.36
N PRO A 110 1.20 6.81 -20.67
CA PRO A 110 1.33 5.72 -21.64
C PRO A 110 2.62 4.95 -21.35
N VAL A 111 2.53 3.62 -21.38
CA VAL A 111 3.67 2.70 -21.23
C VAL A 111 4.19 2.37 -22.62
N ALA A 112 5.50 2.20 -22.79
CA ALA A 112 6.06 1.75 -24.06
C ALA A 112 5.61 0.31 -24.34
N ASP A 113 5.32 -0.03 -25.60
CA ASP A 113 4.88 -1.38 -26.05
C ASP A 113 5.99 -2.46 -25.98
N LYS A 114 6.88 -2.39 -24.99
CA LYS A 114 7.95 -3.35 -24.77
C LYS A 114 7.51 -4.37 -23.74
N GLU A 115 7.30 -5.62 -24.18
CA GLU A 115 6.90 -6.75 -23.32
C GLU A 115 7.84 -6.96 -22.11
N GLU A 116 9.11 -6.55 -22.21
CA GLU A 116 10.11 -6.74 -21.16
C GLU A 116 10.16 -5.62 -20.10
N ALA A 117 9.63 -4.43 -20.40
CA ALA A 117 9.76 -3.26 -19.52
C ALA A 117 9.00 -3.47 -18.20
N PHE A 118 9.54 -2.98 -17.08
CA PHE A 118 8.77 -2.89 -15.85
C PHE A 118 7.87 -1.67 -15.97
N VAL A 119 6.61 -1.81 -15.56
CA VAL A 119 5.58 -0.81 -15.87
C VAL A 119 5.88 0.59 -15.30
N PHE A 120 6.73 0.67 -14.27
CA PHE A 120 7.16 1.92 -13.66
C PHE A 120 8.38 2.57 -14.36
N ASP A 121 9.01 1.88 -15.32
CA ASP A 121 10.18 2.41 -16.04
C ASP A 121 9.82 3.63 -16.90
N ASP A 122 8.57 3.70 -17.36
CA ASP A 122 8.01 4.77 -18.20
C ASP A 122 7.45 5.95 -17.40
N PHE A 123 7.57 5.93 -16.06
CA PHE A 123 7.25 7.12 -15.27
C PHE A 123 8.16 8.30 -15.70
N PRO A 124 7.63 9.53 -15.79
CA PRO A 124 8.48 10.69 -16.05
C PRO A 124 9.58 10.83 -14.99
N GLU A 125 10.78 11.27 -15.39
CA GLU A 125 11.91 11.46 -14.46
C GLU A 125 11.58 12.35 -13.26
N ALA A 126 10.69 13.33 -13.44
CA ALA A 126 10.21 14.20 -12.37
C ALA A 126 9.42 13.45 -11.28
N ASP A 127 8.76 12.34 -11.63
CA ASP A 127 7.98 11.52 -10.69
C ASP A 127 8.82 10.41 -10.05
N LYS A 128 9.88 9.92 -10.71
CA LYS A 128 10.65 8.76 -10.24
C LYS A 128 11.28 8.93 -8.85
N LYS A 129 11.60 10.17 -8.48
CA LYS A 129 12.22 10.54 -7.20
C LYS A 129 11.22 11.08 -6.18
N ARG A 130 9.95 11.22 -6.55
CA ARG A 130 8.92 11.76 -5.67
C ARG A 130 8.40 10.64 -4.75
N PRO A 131 8.28 10.87 -3.43
CA PRO A 131 7.59 9.95 -2.54
C PRO A 131 6.13 9.80 -2.99
N MET A 132 5.66 8.57 -3.07
CA MET A 132 4.33 8.20 -3.53
C MET A 132 3.83 6.97 -2.78
N ILE A 133 2.53 6.73 -2.94
CA ILE A 133 1.87 5.53 -2.47
C ILE A 133 1.73 4.55 -3.63
N PHE A 134 2.15 3.30 -3.45
CA PHE A 134 2.05 2.23 -4.43
C PHE A 134 1.15 1.12 -3.89
N TRP A 135 0.49 0.38 -4.79
CA TRP A 135 -0.27 -0.83 -4.47
C TRP A 135 -1.27 -0.65 -3.31
N HIS A 136 -2.00 0.47 -3.30
CA HIS A 136 -3.04 0.71 -2.32
C HIS A 136 -4.26 -0.19 -2.58
N GLU A 137 -4.44 -1.21 -1.74
CA GLU A 137 -5.48 -2.23 -1.87
C GLU A 137 -5.96 -2.71 -0.49
N SER A 138 -7.00 -3.56 -0.47
CA SER A 138 -7.32 -4.34 0.73
C SER A 138 -6.30 -5.45 0.94
N CYS A 139 -6.05 -5.87 2.18
CA CYS A 139 -5.12 -6.97 2.49
C CYS A 139 -5.84 -8.32 2.77
N GLN A 140 -7.11 -8.45 2.35
CA GLN A 140 -7.98 -9.59 2.68
C GLN A 140 -7.46 -10.95 2.16
N ASP A 141 -6.54 -10.94 1.19
CA ASP A 141 -5.85 -12.13 0.71
C ASP A 141 -4.80 -12.67 1.71
N ARG A 142 -4.45 -11.89 2.74
CA ARG A 142 -3.65 -12.32 3.89
C ARG A 142 -4.56 -13.01 4.91
N VAL A 143 -5.00 -14.22 4.59
CA VAL A 143 -5.71 -15.05 5.55
C VAL A 143 -4.77 -15.36 6.72
N PHE A 144 -4.95 -14.68 7.84
CA PHE A 144 -4.17 -14.88 9.07
C PHE A 144 -4.58 -16.17 9.80
N ARG A 145 -4.73 -17.33 9.11
CA ARG A 145 -4.97 -18.69 9.70
C ARG A 145 -5.10 -19.82 8.64
N PRO A 146 -5.07 -21.12 9.05
CA PRO A 146 -4.51 -22.24 8.25
C PRO A 146 -5.31 -22.67 7.01
N ASP A 147 -6.53 -22.16 6.81
CA ASP A 147 -7.42 -22.62 5.74
C ASP A 147 -7.47 -21.63 4.56
N TRP A 148 -6.34 -20.97 4.27
CA TRP A 148 -6.20 -20.05 3.13
C TRP A 148 -6.63 -20.71 1.81
N LYS A 149 -6.43 -22.03 1.67
CA LYS A 149 -6.89 -22.79 0.52
C LYS A 149 -8.41 -22.75 0.39
N ALA A 150 -9.15 -22.95 1.48
CA ALA A 150 -10.61 -22.84 1.48
C ALA A 150 -11.10 -21.41 1.20
N PHE A 151 -10.35 -20.38 1.64
CA PHE A 151 -10.65 -19.00 1.27
C PHE A 151 -10.48 -18.77 -0.24
N THR A 152 -9.30 -19.09 -0.78
CA THR A 152 -8.97 -18.87 -2.20
C THR A 152 -9.79 -19.72 -3.15
N SER A 153 -10.34 -20.86 -2.71
CA SER A 153 -11.27 -21.69 -3.48
C SER A 153 -12.73 -21.23 -3.39
N GLY A 154 -13.04 -20.22 -2.55
CA GLY A 154 -14.41 -19.75 -2.29
C GLY A 154 -15.22 -20.66 -1.37
N GLN A 155 -14.59 -21.67 -0.74
CA GLN A 155 -15.24 -22.57 0.22
C GLN A 155 -15.58 -21.88 1.55
N LYS A 156 -14.79 -20.86 1.94
CA LYS A 156 -15.03 -20.05 3.15
C LYS A 156 -14.85 -18.57 2.85
N THR A 157 -15.62 -17.75 3.54
CA THR A 157 -15.55 -16.28 3.50
C THR A 157 -14.48 -15.74 4.47
N ALA A 158 -14.12 -14.47 4.30
CA ALA A 158 -13.20 -13.77 5.20
C ALA A 158 -13.76 -13.69 6.63
N GLU A 159 -15.08 -13.55 6.76
CA GLU A 159 -15.79 -13.48 8.05
C GLU A 159 -15.72 -14.82 8.79
N GLU A 160 -15.99 -15.95 8.11
CA GLU A 160 -15.88 -17.30 8.67
C GLU A 160 -14.45 -17.66 9.10
N LEU A 161 -13.46 -16.99 8.53
CA LEU A 161 -12.04 -17.15 8.86
C LEU A 161 -11.54 -16.09 9.86
N HIS A 162 -12.42 -15.19 10.30
CA HIS A 162 -12.08 -14.07 11.17
C HIS A 162 -10.90 -13.24 10.66
N VAL A 163 -10.83 -13.03 9.33
CA VAL A 163 -9.83 -12.16 8.72
C VAL A 163 -10.20 -10.72 9.09
N PRO A 164 -9.32 -9.97 9.78
CA PRO A 164 -9.60 -8.59 10.12
C PRO A 164 -9.77 -7.76 8.84
N PRO A 165 -10.70 -6.79 8.82
CA PRO A 165 -10.70 -5.79 7.76
C PRO A 165 -9.34 -5.10 7.74
N CYS A 166 -8.81 -4.84 6.54
CA CYS A 166 -7.49 -4.26 6.42
C CYS A 166 -7.23 -3.58 5.09
N GLY A 167 -6.33 -2.59 5.14
CA GLY A 167 -5.74 -1.93 3.98
C GLY A 167 -4.24 -2.17 3.93
N GLU A 168 -3.68 -2.16 2.74
CA GLU A 168 -2.26 -2.26 2.48
C GLU A 168 -1.85 -1.22 1.45
N PHE A 169 -0.65 -0.69 1.60
CA PHE A 169 -0.02 0.19 0.62
C PHE A 169 1.49 0.21 0.82
N VAL A 170 2.25 0.68 -0.17
CA VAL A 170 3.70 0.86 -0.10
C VAL A 170 4.05 2.33 -0.18
N VAL A 171 4.97 2.76 0.68
CA VAL A 171 5.54 4.12 0.68
C VAL A 171 6.95 4.05 0.12
N GLY A 172 7.26 4.88 -0.86
CA GLY A 172 8.61 5.04 -1.38
C GLY A 172 8.65 5.93 -2.62
N THR A 173 9.77 5.91 -3.34
CA THR A 173 9.88 6.44 -4.70
C THR A 173 9.97 5.29 -5.70
N VAL A 174 9.73 5.56 -6.99
CA VAL A 174 9.91 4.54 -8.04
C VAL A 174 11.35 4.02 -8.04
N ASP A 175 12.32 4.93 -7.90
CA ASP A 175 13.75 4.61 -7.90
C ASP A 175 14.16 3.72 -6.72
N GLN A 176 13.52 3.88 -5.55
CA GLN A 176 13.72 3.01 -4.39
C GLN A 176 13.08 1.65 -4.62
N VAL A 177 11.78 1.65 -4.90
CA VAL A 177 10.95 0.43 -5.01
C VAL A 177 11.53 -0.54 -6.04
N ARG A 178 11.98 -0.05 -7.20
CA ARG A 178 12.56 -0.90 -8.25
C ARG A 178 13.85 -1.64 -7.82
N GLN A 179 14.58 -1.10 -6.85
CA GLN A 179 15.88 -1.61 -6.40
C GLN A 179 15.75 -2.46 -5.14
N TRP A 180 14.57 -2.51 -4.54
CA TRP A 180 14.41 -3.23 -3.30
C TRP A 180 14.66 -4.72 -3.47
N PRO A 181 15.35 -5.34 -2.50
CA PRO A 181 15.44 -6.78 -2.43
C PRO A 181 14.05 -7.37 -2.17
N GLU A 182 13.87 -8.62 -2.60
CA GLU A 182 12.59 -9.33 -2.56
C GLU A 182 11.91 -9.30 -1.18
N TRP A 183 12.68 -9.41 -0.10
CA TRP A 183 12.17 -9.43 1.27
C TRP A 183 11.51 -8.11 1.73
N MET A 184 11.69 -7.01 0.99
CA MET A 184 11.01 -5.74 1.28
C MET A 184 9.53 -5.77 0.92
N PHE A 185 9.13 -6.65 -0.01
CA PHE A 185 7.76 -6.74 -0.47
C PHE A 185 6.97 -7.70 0.43
N LEU A 186 5.76 -7.29 0.79
CA LEU A 186 4.85 -8.13 1.54
C LEU A 186 3.98 -9.04 0.65
N ARG A 187 4.03 -8.85 -0.67
CA ARG A 187 3.21 -9.52 -1.68
C ARG A 187 4.07 -9.74 -2.91
N GLY A 188 3.64 -10.65 -3.79
CA GLY A 188 4.16 -10.87 -5.13
C GLY A 188 4.20 -9.61 -6.01
N LYS A 189 3.65 -8.49 -5.55
CA LYS A 189 3.62 -7.20 -6.24
C LYS A 189 5.05 -6.66 -6.37
N GLY A 190 5.52 -6.56 -7.61
CA GLY A 190 6.90 -6.23 -7.96
C GLY A 190 7.59 -7.36 -8.72
N LYS A 191 8.88 -7.60 -8.42
CA LYS A 191 9.70 -8.60 -9.13
C LYS A 191 9.14 -10.03 -9.01
N GLN A 192 8.43 -10.33 -7.92
CA GLN A 192 7.86 -11.64 -7.60
C GLN A 192 6.71 -12.07 -8.53
N GLU A 193 5.92 -11.13 -9.08
CA GLU A 193 4.87 -11.40 -10.07
C GLU A 193 5.45 -11.92 -11.39
N LYS A 194 6.64 -11.43 -11.79
CA LYS A 194 7.41 -11.99 -12.92
C LYS A 194 8.06 -13.34 -12.59
N LEU A 195 8.24 -13.66 -11.30
CA LEU A 195 8.98 -14.85 -10.84
C LEU A 195 8.07 -15.98 -10.32
N GLY A 196 6.73 -15.79 -10.31
CA GLY A 196 5.78 -16.80 -9.83
C GLY A 196 5.87 -17.08 -8.33
N VAL A 197 6.42 -16.15 -7.54
CA VAL A 197 6.55 -16.32 -6.08
C VAL A 197 5.20 -16.04 -5.43
N SER A 198 4.72 -17.00 -4.64
CA SER A 198 3.45 -16.86 -3.90
C SER A 198 3.58 -15.85 -2.76
N ASN A 199 2.49 -15.16 -2.46
CA ASN A 199 2.42 -14.24 -1.33
C ASN A 199 2.75 -14.99 -0.01
N PRO A 200 3.49 -14.37 0.93
CA PRO A 200 3.71 -14.95 2.24
C PRO A 200 2.37 -15.12 2.97
N VAL A 201 2.17 -16.30 3.54
CA VAL A 201 0.99 -16.62 4.36
C VAL A 201 1.38 -16.53 5.83
N TYR A 202 0.62 -15.77 6.60
CA TYR A 202 0.83 -15.62 8.03
C TYR A 202 -0.15 -16.50 8.81
N THR A 203 0.35 -17.18 9.82
CA THR A 203 -0.48 -18.01 10.72
C THR A 203 -1.14 -17.18 11.82
N SER A 204 -0.67 -15.94 12.04
CA SER A 204 -1.23 -14.99 12.99
C SER A 204 -0.81 -13.56 12.66
N ILE A 205 -1.54 -12.58 13.21
CA ILE A 205 -1.16 -11.16 13.17
C ILE A 205 0.20 -10.93 13.87
N GLN A 206 0.47 -11.65 14.96
CA GLN A 206 1.75 -11.55 15.67
C GLN A 206 2.93 -11.94 14.77
N GLN A 207 2.78 -12.99 13.95
CA GLN A 207 3.81 -13.37 12.99
C GLN A 207 4.10 -12.26 11.97
N LEU A 208 3.05 -11.58 11.46
CA LEU A 208 3.22 -10.42 10.59
C LEU A 208 3.97 -9.28 11.30
N VAL A 209 3.62 -9.00 12.56
CA VAL A 209 4.28 -7.99 13.38
C VAL A 209 5.76 -8.33 13.61
N ASP A 210 6.07 -9.59 13.93
CA ASP A 210 7.44 -10.04 14.18
C ASP A 210 8.30 -9.94 12.91
N GLU A 211 7.76 -10.34 11.76
CA GLU A 211 8.44 -10.18 10.46
C GLU A 211 8.63 -8.70 10.11
N ALA A 212 7.63 -7.86 10.37
CA ALA A 212 7.74 -6.41 10.18
C ALA A 212 8.83 -5.79 11.05
N ASN A 213 8.94 -6.20 12.32
CA ASN A 213 10.02 -5.78 13.22
C ASN A 213 11.39 -6.26 12.73
N ALA A 214 11.49 -7.51 12.26
CA ALA A 214 12.72 -8.05 11.69
C ALA A 214 13.16 -7.25 10.45
N ARG A 215 12.22 -6.83 9.60
CA ARG A 215 12.51 -5.95 8.45
C ARG A 215 13.04 -4.58 8.87
N VAL A 216 12.55 -3.99 9.96
CA VAL A 216 13.12 -2.74 10.50
C VAL A 216 14.60 -2.90 10.83
N VAL A 217 14.95 -3.98 11.54
CA VAL A 217 16.35 -4.28 11.91
C VAL A 217 17.19 -4.50 10.66
N ARG A 218 16.67 -5.27 9.70
CA ARG A 218 17.38 -5.58 8.46
C ARG A 218 17.62 -4.35 7.57
N LYS A 219 16.61 -3.47 7.42
CA LYS A 219 16.75 -2.19 6.69
C LYS A 219 17.89 -1.35 7.24
N LYS A 220 18.00 -1.26 8.58
CA LYS A 220 19.08 -0.54 9.25
C LYS A 220 20.45 -1.16 8.96
N THR A 221 20.56 -2.49 9.02
CA THR A 221 21.82 -3.20 8.74
C THR A 221 22.25 -3.07 7.27
N GLU A 222 21.31 -3.11 6.34
CA GLU A 222 21.58 -3.03 4.89
C GLU A 222 21.58 -1.58 4.35
N ASN A 223 21.41 -0.57 5.21
CA ASN A 223 21.31 0.86 4.84
C ASN A 223 20.24 1.15 3.77
N ILE A 224 19.10 0.48 3.86
CA ILE A 224 17.94 0.72 2.98
C ILE A 224 17.08 1.81 3.61
N ASN A 225 17.04 2.97 2.94
CA ASN A 225 16.19 4.11 3.27
C ASN A 225 15.14 4.34 2.19
#